data_AF-A0A9P5ZNW1-F1
#
_entry.id   AF-A0A9P5ZNW1-F1
#
_cell.length_a   1.000
_cell.length_b   1.000
_cell.length_c   1.000
_cell.angle_alpha   90.00
_cell.angle_beta   90.00
_cell.angle_gamma   90.00
#
_symmetry.space_group_name_H-M   'P 1'
#
loop_
_entity.id
_entity.type
_entity.pdbx_description
1 polymer ?
#
loop_
_entity_poly.entity_id
_entity_poly.type
_entity_poly.pdbx_seq_one_letter_code
_entity_poly.pdbx_strand_id
1 'polypeptide(L)'
;MNVDFQRLERLWASVEVLFAGIEVNQDSTWSPGANVSLHVLNSFDNVRDPLFMEKNCPKAFQWKPSRPEPMPPRDWDFIIKYAKDGIEQTDVVASYSAIKEMAEQAEYDRDGVAHIKIKKKFSFGEATCRFKVKKMHQTSSSVGPNSPAQIVINNCIRTVNGDAYLGDISGGNVGGRNNVNSIVCACA
;
A
#
# COMPACT_ATOMS: atom_id res chain seq x y z
N MET A 1 3.16 39.27 -15.18
CA MET A 1 2.36 38.22 -14.52
C MET A 1 3.25 37.01 -14.37
N ASN A 2 3.81 36.80 -13.17
CA ASN A 2 4.54 35.59 -12.84
C ASN A 2 3.48 34.52 -12.52
N VAL A 3 3.18 33.69 -13.52
CA VAL A 3 2.33 32.51 -13.29
C VAL A 3 3.16 31.58 -12.42
N ASP A 4 2.69 31.43 -11.20
CA ASP A 4 3.23 30.63 -10.11
C ASP A 4 3.47 29.18 -10.59
N PHE A 5 4.67 28.90 -11.10
CA PHE A 5 5.07 27.61 -11.66
C PHE A 5 5.03 26.48 -10.61
N GLN A 6 5.04 26.82 -9.32
CA GLN A 6 4.86 25.86 -8.23
C GLN A 6 3.41 25.38 -8.06
N ARG A 7 2.44 26.04 -8.71
CA ARG A 7 1.01 25.70 -8.58
C ARG A 7 0.50 24.78 -9.70
N LEU A 8 1.28 24.56 -10.75
CA LEU A 8 0.96 23.68 -11.89
C LEU A 8 1.51 22.25 -11.76
N GLU A 9 2.39 21.97 -10.79
CA GLU A 9 2.81 20.59 -10.46
C GLU A 9 1.77 19.80 -9.65
N ARG A 10 0.61 20.38 -9.35
CA ARG A 10 -0.57 19.64 -8.83
C ARG A 10 -1.41 19.00 -9.93
N LEU A 11 -0.82 18.70 -11.08
CA LEU A 11 -1.32 17.62 -11.93
C LEU A 11 -1.00 16.33 -11.18
N TRP A 12 -1.93 15.91 -10.33
CA TRP A 12 -1.88 14.72 -9.48
C TRP A 12 -1.16 13.58 -10.22
N ALA A 13 0.11 13.36 -9.89
CA ALA A 13 0.78 12.14 -10.28
C ALA A 13 -0.06 11.01 -9.68
N SER A 14 -0.71 10.22 -10.53
CA SER A 14 -1.40 9.03 -10.07
C SER A 14 -0.37 8.19 -9.33
N VAL A 15 -0.66 7.78 -8.11
CA VAL A 15 0.25 6.92 -7.34
C VAL A 15 -0.20 5.47 -7.46
N GLU A 16 0.74 4.57 -7.73
CA GLU A 16 0.54 3.13 -7.58
C GLU A 16 0.82 2.78 -6.13
N VAL A 17 -0.14 2.19 -5.42
CA VAL A 17 0.08 1.69 -4.05
C VAL A 17 0.19 0.16 -4.10
N LEU A 18 1.28 -0.35 -3.55
CA LEU A 18 1.57 -1.77 -3.44
C LEU A 18 1.67 -2.16 -1.97
N PHE A 19 0.91 -3.18 -1.56
CA PHE A 19 1.04 -3.75 -0.22
C PHE A 19 2.34 -4.56 -0.11
N ALA A 20 3.19 -4.23 0.87
CA ALA A 20 4.53 -4.81 1.01
C ALA A 20 4.68 -5.71 2.25
N GLY A 21 3.71 -5.74 3.15
CA GLY A 21 3.71 -6.64 4.30
C GLY A 21 3.09 -6.04 5.55
N ILE A 22 2.93 -6.89 6.56
CA ILE A 22 2.42 -6.55 7.88
C ILE A 22 3.35 -7.10 8.96
N GLU A 23 3.48 -6.34 10.04
CA GLU A 23 4.12 -6.78 11.27
C GLU A 23 3.13 -6.58 12.41
N VAL A 24 2.98 -7.59 13.26
CA VAL A 24 2.09 -7.55 14.41
C VAL A 24 2.90 -7.91 15.65
N ASN A 25 2.79 -7.06 16.67
CA ASN A 25 3.40 -7.23 17.98
C ASN A 25 2.27 -7.26 19.02
N GLN A 26 1.97 -8.45 19.54
CA GLN A 26 0.94 -8.65 20.54
C GLN A 26 1.47 -8.24 21.93
N ASP A 27 0.60 -7.60 22.72
CA ASP A 27 0.94 -7.25 24.09
C ASP A 27 0.94 -8.48 25.03
N SER A 28 1.23 -8.27 26.30
CA SER A 28 1.24 -9.36 27.29
C SER A 28 -0.14 -9.87 27.68
N THR A 29 -1.21 -9.17 27.30
CA THR A 29 -2.60 -9.56 27.61
C THR A 29 -3.16 -10.55 26.60
N TRP A 30 -2.47 -10.73 25.47
CA TRP A 30 -2.89 -11.64 24.43
C TRP A 30 -2.43 -13.07 24.68
N SER A 31 -3.35 -14.02 24.49
CA SER A 31 -3.07 -15.44 24.63
C SER A 31 -2.49 -16.01 23.31
N PRO A 32 -1.30 -16.65 23.33
CA PRO A 32 -0.79 -17.38 22.17
C PRO A 32 -1.82 -18.40 21.68
N GLY A 33 -1.94 -18.59 20.37
CA GLY A 33 -2.92 -19.52 19.80
C GLY A 33 -4.07 -18.86 19.03
N ALA A 34 -4.25 -17.56 19.13
CA ALA A 34 -5.32 -16.87 18.40
C ALA A 34 -5.08 -16.81 16.89
N ASN A 35 -6.17 -16.76 16.13
CA ASN A 35 -6.12 -16.55 14.69
C ASN A 35 -6.06 -15.05 14.39
N VAL A 36 -5.18 -14.66 13.47
CA VAL A 36 -5.12 -13.30 12.93
C VAL A 36 -5.19 -13.40 11.42
N SER A 37 -6.01 -12.55 10.79
CA SER A 37 -6.08 -12.45 9.35
C SER A 37 -6.18 -10.99 8.90
N LEU A 38 -5.53 -10.70 7.78
CA LEU A 38 -5.54 -9.39 7.14
C LEU A 38 -6.39 -9.49 5.88
N HIS A 39 -7.37 -8.61 5.76
CA HIS A 39 -8.25 -8.54 4.60
C HIS A 39 -8.19 -7.14 4.00
N VAL A 40 -8.61 -7.05 2.74
CA VAL A 40 -8.90 -5.76 2.12
C VAL A 40 -10.40 -5.67 1.89
N LEU A 41 -11.00 -4.64 2.47
CA LEU A 41 -12.42 -4.34 2.39
C LEU A 41 -12.63 -3.24 1.36
N ASN A 42 -13.63 -3.34 0.49
CA ASN A 42 -14.02 -2.25 -0.40
C ASN A 42 -15.21 -1.46 0.18
N SER A 43 -15.54 -0.32 -0.43
CA SER A 43 -16.68 0.54 -0.06
C SER A 43 -18.06 -0.12 -0.08
N PHE A 44 -18.18 -1.34 -0.62
CA PHE A 44 -19.42 -2.12 -0.68
C PHE A 44 -19.42 -3.26 0.34
N ASP A 45 -18.56 -3.18 1.36
CA ASP A 45 -18.37 -4.18 2.42
C ASP A 45 -18.07 -5.59 1.90
N ASN A 46 -17.61 -5.72 0.65
CA ASN A 46 -17.20 -7.01 0.12
C ASN A 46 -15.79 -7.31 0.61
N VAL A 47 -15.73 -8.19 1.61
CA VAL A 47 -14.48 -8.75 2.12
C VAL A 47 -13.92 -9.69 1.05
N ARG A 48 -12.74 -9.37 0.50
CA ARG A 48 -11.99 -10.32 -0.33
C ARG A 48 -11.43 -11.46 0.52
N ASP A 49 -10.97 -12.51 -0.16
CA ASP A 49 -10.11 -13.52 0.46
C ASP A 49 -8.98 -12.83 1.26
N PRO A 50 -8.61 -13.39 2.42
CA PRO A 50 -7.58 -12.81 3.25
C PRO A 50 -6.28 -12.69 2.46
N LEU A 51 -5.65 -11.52 2.50
CA LEU A 51 -4.27 -11.36 2.01
C LEU A 51 -3.33 -12.27 2.79
N PHE A 52 -3.65 -12.46 4.06
CA PHE A 52 -2.86 -13.24 4.99
C PHE A 52 -3.76 -13.84 6.07
N MET A 53 -3.48 -15.08 6.43
CA MET A 53 -4.10 -15.75 7.57
C MET A 53 -3.02 -16.54 8.30
N GLU A 54 -2.91 -16.30 9.59
CA GLU A 54 -2.02 -17.04 10.48
C GLU A 54 -2.82 -17.59 11.64
N LYS A 55 -2.74 -18.91 11.79
CA LYS A 55 -3.38 -19.65 12.87
C LYS A 55 -2.36 -19.87 13.97
N ASN A 56 -2.82 -19.92 15.21
CA ASN A 56 -1.93 -20.06 16.36
C ASN A 56 -0.82 -19.00 16.39
N CYS A 57 -1.18 -17.73 16.15
CA CYS A 57 -0.21 -16.65 15.98
C CYS A 57 0.77 -16.58 17.16
N PRO A 58 2.08 -16.46 16.88
CA PRO A 58 3.05 -16.16 17.92
C PRO A 58 2.88 -14.73 18.42
N LYS A 59 3.49 -14.42 19.56
CA LYS A 59 3.42 -13.09 20.20
C LYS A 59 3.85 -11.95 19.27
N ALA A 60 4.80 -12.21 18.39
CA ALA A 60 5.18 -11.27 17.35
C ALA A 60 5.37 -12.03 16.04
N PHE A 61 4.84 -11.49 14.95
CA PHE A 61 5.08 -12.04 13.63
C PHE A 61 5.26 -10.94 12.59
N GLN A 62 5.93 -11.31 11.50
CA GLN A 62 6.05 -10.49 10.32
C GLN A 62 5.72 -11.34 9.11
N TRP A 63 4.84 -10.83 8.26
CA TRP A 63 4.49 -11.45 7.00
C TRP A 63 4.73 -10.48 5.85
N LYS A 64 5.21 -11.03 4.73
CA LYS A 64 5.41 -10.30 3.48
C LYS A 64 4.91 -11.19 2.33
N PRO A 65 4.13 -10.65 1.39
CA PRO A 65 3.78 -11.39 0.20
C PRO A 65 5.04 -11.65 -0.64
N SER A 66 5.07 -12.74 -1.39
CA SER A 66 6.22 -13.10 -2.26
C SER A 66 6.52 -12.02 -3.30
N ARG A 67 5.49 -11.25 -3.70
CA ARG A 67 5.60 -10.05 -4.53
C ARG A 67 4.67 -8.98 -3.95
N PRO A 68 5.05 -7.69 -3.94
CA PRO A 68 4.16 -6.62 -3.51
C PRO A 68 2.85 -6.66 -4.32
N GLU A 69 1.71 -6.63 -3.63
CA GLU A 69 0.42 -6.79 -4.29
C GLU A 69 -0.16 -5.42 -4.68
N PRO A 70 -0.57 -5.24 -5.95
CA PRO A 70 -1.17 -4.00 -6.39
C PRO A 70 -2.54 -3.82 -5.73
N MET A 71 -2.72 -2.64 -5.16
CA MET A 71 -3.99 -2.25 -4.57
C MET A 71 -5.05 -2.01 -5.65
N PRO A 72 -6.28 -2.50 -5.46
CA PRO A 72 -7.40 -2.04 -6.26
C PRO A 72 -7.56 -0.52 -6.11
N PRO A 73 -7.98 0.19 -7.16
CA PRO A 73 -8.15 1.63 -7.08
C PRO A 73 -9.35 2.01 -6.19
N ARG A 74 -9.12 2.99 -5.30
CA ARG A 74 -10.08 3.79 -4.50
C ARG A 74 -10.97 3.04 -3.51
N ASP A 75 -11.06 3.60 -2.29
CA ASP A 75 -12.01 3.23 -1.23
C ASP A 75 -11.84 1.82 -0.67
N TRP A 76 -10.58 1.39 -0.50
CA TRP A 76 -10.24 0.13 0.16
C TRP A 76 -9.58 0.34 1.51
N ASP A 77 -10.01 -0.44 2.49
CA ASP A 77 -9.46 -0.42 3.83
C ASP A 77 -8.79 -1.75 4.14
N PHE A 78 -7.61 -1.70 4.76
CA PHE A 78 -6.99 -2.87 5.34
C PHE A 78 -7.62 -3.12 6.70
N ILE A 79 -8.30 -4.24 6.83
CA ILE A 79 -8.89 -4.66 8.10
C ILE A 79 -8.14 -5.85 8.65
N ILE A 80 -7.90 -5.84 9.96
CA ILE A 80 -7.37 -6.97 10.70
C ILE A 80 -8.53 -7.62 11.45
N LYS A 81 -8.70 -8.93 11.25
CA LYS A 81 -9.60 -9.76 12.03
C LYS A 81 -8.80 -10.59 13.01
N TYR A 82 -9.22 -10.59 14.26
CA TYR A 82 -8.54 -11.28 15.35
C TYR A 82 -9.55 -11.80 16.37
N ALA A 83 -9.23 -12.89 17.07
CA ALA A 83 -10.08 -13.42 18.13
C ALA A 83 -9.48 -13.13 19.51
N LYS A 84 -10.16 -12.31 20.33
CA LYS A 84 -9.79 -12.02 21.72
C LYS A 84 -10.74 -12.74 22.65
N ASP A 85 -10.22 -13.58 23.55
CA ASP A 85 -11.04 -14.33 24.52
C ASP A 85 -12.17 -15.15 23.84
N GLY A 86 -11.90 -15.66 22.64
CA GLY A 86 -12.87 -16.40 21.82
C GLY A 86 -13.87 -15.54 21.03
N ILE A 87 -13.81 -14.21 21.16
CA ILE A 87 -14.68 -13.27 20.43
C ILE A 87 -13.92 -12.69 19.24
N GLU A 88 -14.46 -12.87 18.04
CA GLU A 88 -13.93 -12.25 16.83
C GLU A 88 -14.16 -10.74 16.83
N GLN A 89 -13.09 -10.00 16.55
CA GLN A 89 -13.09 -8.55 16.37
C GLN A 89 -12.55 -8.22 14.98
N THR A 90 -12.98 -7.08 14.46
CA THR A 90 -12.53 -6.54 13.17
C THR A 90 -12.19 -5.08 13.37
N ASP A 91 -10.98 -4.68 12.99
CA ASP A 91 -10.55 -3.29 13.06
C ASP A 91 -9.86 -2.85 11.77
N VAL A 92 -10.00 -1.57 11.41
CA VAL A 92 -9.26 -0.98 10.29
C VAL A 92 -7.82 -0.71 10.72
N VAL A 93 -6.83 -1.29 10.04
CA VAL A 93 -5.39 -1.02 10.24
C VAL A 93 -4.94 0.23 9.49
N ALA A 94 -5.36 0.35 8.23
CA ALA A 94 -4.97 1.43 7.34
C ALA A 94 -6.07 1.66 6.31
N SER A 95 -6.51 2.91 6.13
CA SER A 95 -7.43 3.27 5.05
C SER A 95 -6.66 3.70 3.80
N TYR A 96 -7.26 3.52 2.62
CA TYR A 96 -6.68 4.04 1.38
C TYR A 96 -6.46 5.55 1.44
N SER A 97 -7.39 6.29 2.07
CA SER A 97 -7.29 7.74 2.24
C SER A 97 -6.04 8.15 3.03
N ALA A 98 -5.75 7.48 4.14
CA ALA A 98 -4.55 7.73 4.94
C ALA A 98 -3.27 7.39 4.16
N ILE A 99 -3.26 6.28 3.42
CA ILE A 99 -2.12 5.90 2.58
C ILE A 99 -1.88 6.94 1.49
N LYS A 100 -2.94 7.42 0.84
CA LYS A 100 -2.87 8.44 -0.21
C LYS A 100 -2.36 9.78 0.33
N GLU A 101 -2.87 10.22 1.47
CA GLU A 101 -2.40 11.45 2.13
C GLU A 101 -0.90 11.35 2.48
N MET A 102 -0.47 10.23 3.05
CA MET A 102 0.95 9.99 3.31
C MET A 102 1.79 9.92 2.03
N ALA A 103 1.25 9.36 0.95
CA ALA A 103 1.92 9.30 -0.34
C ALA A 103 2.10 10.67 -1.00
N GLU A 104 1.14 11.58 -0.83
CA GLU A 104 1.22 12.95 -1.34
C GLU A 104 2.31 13.76 -0.63
N GLN A 105 2.55 13.46 0.64
CA GLN A 105 3.56 14.13 1.47
C GLN A 105 4.90 13.39 1.48
N ALA A 106 4.99 12.23 0.83
CA ALA A 106 6.20 11.41 0.87
C ALA A 106 7.34 11.99 0.04
N GLU A 107 8.56 11.81 0.53
CA GLU A 107 9.77 11.99 -0.28
C GLU A 107 9.98 10.72 -1.10
N TYR A 108 10.10 10.90 -2.41
CA TYR A 108 10.32 9.81 -3.36
C TYR A 108 11.80 9.77 -3.73
N ASP A 109 12.33 8.56 -3.89
CA ASP A 109 13.68 8.36 -4.40
C ASP A 109 13.77 8.70 -5.90
N ARG A 110 14.97 8.51 -6.46
CA ARG A 110 15.25 8.80 -7.89
C ARG A 110 14.46 7.91 -8.84
N ASP A 111 13.97 6.76 -8.38
CA ASP A 111 13.16 5.83 -9.14
C ASP A 111 11.66 6.15 -9.01
N GLY A 112 11.31 7.25 -8.34
CA GLY A 112 9.94 7.65 -8.10
C GLY A 112 9.21 6.71 -7.13
N VAL A 113 9.95 6.10 -6.19
CA VAL A 113 9.42 5.17 -5.18
C VAL A 113 9.48 5.79 -3.77
N ALA A 114 8.41 5.59 -3.00
CA ALA A 114 8.36 5.89 -1.57
C ALA A 114 7.93 4.66 -0.77
N HIS A 115 8.36 4.57 0.49
CA HIS A 115 7.97 3.52 1.42
C HIS A 115 7.21 4.12 2.60
N ILE A 116 5.96 3.71 2.76
CA ILE A 116 5.05 4.23 3.79
C ILE A 116 4.83 3.15 4.84
N LYS A 117 4.83 3.55 6.11
CA LYS A 117 4.44 2.68 7.23
C LYS A 117 3.30 3.30 8.00
N ILE A 118 2.23 2.53 8.17
CA ILE A 118 1.10 2.90 9.02
C ILE A 118 1.12 1.97 10.21
N LYS A 119 1.24 2.56 11.40
CA LYS A 119 1.27 1.87 12.68
C LYS A 119 0.01 2.21 13.46
N LYS A 120 -0.69 1.18 13.94
CA LYS A 120 -1.91 1.32 14.73
C LYS A 120 -1.87 0.41 15.95
N LYS A 121 -2.28 0.97 17.09
CA LYS A 121 -2.49 0.22 18.34
C LYS A 121 -3.92 -0.31 18.39
N PHE A 122 -4.06 -1.51 18.93
CA PHE A 122 -5.31 -2.24 19.13
C PHE A 122 -5.37 -2.76 20.56
N SER A 123 -6.52 -3.34 20.92
CA SER A 123 -6.73 -3.98 22.22
C SER A 123 -5.85 -5.22 22.45
N PHE A 124 -5.17 -5.71 21.41
CA PHE A 124 -4.30 -6.89 21.44
C PHE A 124 -2.80 -6.58 21.29
N GLY A 125 -2.44 -5.31 21.08
CA GLY A 125 -1.08 -4.90 20.78
C GLY A 125 -1.02 -3.88 19.65
N GLU A 126 -0.11 -4.09 18.70
CA GLU A 126 0.18 -3.13 17.65
C GLU A 126 0.37 -3.84 16.30
N ALA A 127 -0.20 -3.27 15.24
CA ALA A 127 0.09 -3.70 13.88
C ALA A 127 0.73 -2.56 13.08
N THR A 128 1.67 -2.92 12.21
CA THR A 128 2.33 -2.03 11.26
C THR A 128 2.17 -2.58 9.85
N CYS A 129 1.39 -1.90 9.02
CA CYS A 129 1.31 -2.17 7.59
C CYS A 129 2.38 -1.38 6.84
N ARG A 130 2.98 -2.01 5.83
CA ARG A 130 4.03 -1.44 4.98
C ARG A 130 3.53 -1.36 3.54
N PHE A 131 3.74 -0.21 2.92
CA PHE A 131 3.33 0.05 1.55
C PHE A 131 4.53 0.56 0.74
N LYS A 132 4.62 0.10 -0.50
CA LYS A 132 5.47 0.68 -1.52
C LYS A 132 4.59 1.53 -2.42
N VAL A 133 4.94 2.79 -2.61
CA VAL A 133 4.20 3.70 -3.47
C VAL A 133 5.09 4.14 -4.62
N LYS A 134 4.55 4.15 -5.84
CA LYS A 134 5.27 4.63 -7.02
C LYS A 134 4.53 5.80 -7.65
N LYS A 135 5.27 6.85 -8.05
CA LYS A 135 4.74 7.90 -8.92
C LYS A 135 4.51 7.32 -10.31
N MET A 136 3.30 7.42 -10.83
CA MET A 136 3.04 7.22 -12.25
C MET A 136 3.26 8.56 -12.94
N HIS A 137 4.29 8.62 -13.79
CA HIS A 137 4.38 9.72 -14.75
C HIS A 137 3.21 9.58 -15.71
N GLN A 138 2.34 10.60 -15.76
CA GLN A 138 1.43 10.72 -16.89
C GLN A 138 2.31 10.97 -18.11
N THR A 139 2.61 9.92 -18.87
CA THR A 139 3.08 10.10 -20.24
C THR A 139 1.91 10.72 -20.98
N SER A 140 1.92 12.05 -21.09
CA SER A 140 1.13 12.73 -22.12
C SER A 140 1.67 12.21 -23.44
N SER A 141 1.03 11.16 -23.96
CA SER A 141 1.21 10.79 -25.36
C SER A 141 0.87 12.04 -26.15
N SER A 142 1.89 12.72 -26.66
CA SER A 142 1.72 13.86 -27.55
C SER A 142 1.09 13.32 -28.83
N VAL A 143 -0.23 13.21 -28.84
CA VAL A 143 -1.00 12.99 -30.05
C VAL A 143 -0.71 14.20 -30.92
N GLY A 144 -0.08 13.98 -32.07
CA GLY A 144 0.22 15.03 -33.03
C GLY A 144 -1.07 15.81 -33.37
N PRO A 145 -0.95 17.09 -33.78
CA PRO A 145 -2.06 18.06 -33.84
C PRO A 145 -3.24 17.71 -34.78
N ASN A 146 -3.29 16.53 -35.39
CA ASN A 146 -4.24 16.17 -36.45
C ASN A 146 -5.12 14.94 -36.14
N SER A 147 -5.30 14.53 -34.88
CA SER A 147 -6.23 13.46 -34.53
C SER A 147 -7.25 13.96 -33.49
N PRO A 148 -8.57 13.76 -33.71
CA PRO A 148 -9.59 14.19 -32.75
C PRO A 148 -9.29 13.56 -31.38
N ALA A 149 -9.25 14.42 -30.36
CA ALA A 149 -8.81 14.09 -29.01
C ALA A 149 -9.55 12.88 -28.43
N GLN A 150 -8.92 11.70 -28.47
CA GLN A 150 -9.20 10.64 -27.54
C GLN A 150 -8.21 10.76 -26.39
N ILE A 151 -8.70 11.24 -25.24
CA ILE A 151 -7.98 11.07 -23.97
C ILE A 151 -7.99 9.57 -23.68
N VAL A 152 -6.96 8.87 -24.12
CA VAL A 152 -6.73 7.49 -23.69
C VAL A 152 -6.22 7.59 -22.26
N ILE A 153 -7.15 7.59 -21.29
CA ILE A 153 -6.82 7.22 -19.93
C ILE A 153 -6.33 5.79 -20.04
N ASN A 154 -5.01 5.60 -19.98
CA ASN A 154 -4.41 4.28 -19.90
C ASN A 154 -4.82 3.72 -18.53
N ASN A 155 -6.03 3.18 -18.48
CA ASN A 155 -6.53 2.38 -17.39
C ASN A 155 -5.44 1.34 -17.15
N CYS A 156 -4.92 1.25 -15.92
CA CYS A 156 -3.94 0.24 -15.57
C CYS A 156 -4.59 -1.14 -15.79
N ILE A 157 -4.49 -1.66 -17.02
CA ILE A 157 -4.93 -2.99 -17.38
C ILE A 157 -3.96 -3.91 -16.68
N ARG A 158 -4.51 -4.63 -15.70
CA ARG A 158 -3.94 -5.79 -15.02
C ARG A 158 -2.97 -6.51 -15.94
N THR A 159 -1.72 -6.66 -15.49
CA THR A 159 -0.80 -7.64 -16.05
C THR A 159 -1.43 -9.02 -15.83
N VAL A 160 -2.13 -9.52 -16.83
CA VAL A 160 -2.42 -10.94 -16.99
C VAL A 160 -1.12 -11.56 -17.46
N ASN A 161 -0.65 -12.57 -16.72
CA ASN A 161 0.54 -13.35 -17.03
C ASN A 161 0.60 -13.74 -18.51
N GLY A 162 1.71 -13.40 -19.16
CA GLY A 162 2.09 -13.91 -20.46
C GLY A 162 3.61 -14.03 -20.49
N ASP A 163 4.12 -15.25 -20.54
CA ASP A 163 5.53 -15.56 -20.74
C ASP A 163 6.05 -14.89 -22.01
N ALA A 164 7.12 -14.09 -21.87
CA ALA A 164 7.99 -13.73 -22.98
C ALA A 164 9.39 -13.40 -22.46
N TYR A 165 10.32 -14.29 -22.79
CA TYR A 165 11.76 -14.14 -22.74
C TYR A 165 12.22 -12.82 -23.37
N LEU A 166 13.07 -12.04 -22.68
CA LEU A 166 14.13 -11.21 -23.30
C LEU A 166 15.24 -10.89 -22.28
N GLY A 167 16.44 -11.44 -22.52
CA GLY A 167 17.74 -10.77 -22.38
C GLY A 167 18.34 -10.51 -20.98
N ASP A 168 19.64 -10.73 -20.86
CA ASP A 168 20.44 -10.46 -19.67
C ASP A 168 20.34 -9.00 -19.19
N ILE A 169 20.05 -8.81 -17.89
CA ILE A 169 20.23 -7.54 -17.19
C ILE A 169 21.36 -7.73 -16.18
N SER A 170 22.58 -7.38 -16.60
CA SER A 170 23.67 -7.08 -15.67
C SER A 170 23.57 -5.61 -15.25
N GLY A 171 23.33 -5.36 -13.97
CA GLY A 171 23.28 -4.02 -13.41
C GLY A 171 23.32 -4.11 -11.89
N GLY A 172 24.52 -4.24 -11.34
CA GLY A 172 24.72 -4.05 -9.91
C GLY A 172 24.52 -2.58 -9.57
N ASN A 173 23.72 -2.30 -8.54
CA ASN A 173 23.95 -1.12 -7.73
C ASN A 173 23.57 -1.37 -6.27
N VAL A 174 24.52 -1.03 -5.41
CA VAL A 174 24.50 -1.09 -3.96
C VAL A 174 24.24 0.33 -3.47
N GLY A 175 23.22 0.51 -2.64
CA GLY A 175 23.17 1.63 -1.70
C GLY A 175 21.99 2.59 -1.85
N GLY A 176 21.22 2.72 -0.77
CA GLY A 176 20.27 3.81 -0.57
C GLY A 176 19.35 3.52 0.61
N ARG A 177 19.62 4.13 1.76
CA ARG A 177 19.00 3.84 3.07
C ARG A 177 17.51 4.24 3.12
N ASN A 178 16.68 3.28 3.53
CA ASN A 178 15.42 3.39 4.29
C ASN A 178 14.88 4.81 4.57
N ASN A 179 14.25 5.44 3.58
CA ASN A 179 13.30 6.53 3.83
C ASN A 179 11.97 5.92 4.29
N VAL A 180 11.70 6.03 5.58
CA VAL A 180 10.49 5.53 6.21
C VAL A 180 9.73 6.72 6.78
N ASN A 181 8.60 7.05 6.17
CA ASN A 181 7.64 7.96 6.80
C ASN A 181 6.71 7.12 7.68
N SER A 182 6.66 7.44 8.98
CA SER A 182 5.76 6.82 9.94
C SER A 182 4.86 7.88 10.58
N ILE A 183 3.55 7.67 10.48
CA ILE A 183 2.58 8.37 11.34
C ILE A 183 2.19 7.42 12.46
N VAL A 184 2.32 7.89 13.69
CA VAL A 184 1.74 7.24 14.87
C VAL A 184 0.38 7.90 15.05
N CYS A 185 -0.69 7.16 14.73
CA CYS A 185 -2.04 7.62 15.06
C CYS A 185 -2.23 7.44 16.57
N ALA A 186 -2.17 8.54 17.33
CA ALA A 186 -2.52 8.55 18.73
C ALA A 186 -4.06 8.68 18.83
N CYS A 187 -4.75 7.59 19.12
CA CYS A 187 -6.12 7.69 19.61
C CYS A 187 -6.06 8.16 21.07
N ALA A 188 -6.74 9.26 21.37
CA ALA A 188 -7.02 9.74 22.73
C ALA A 188 -8.17 8.93 23.34
#